data_AF-A0A1E7IW08-F1
#
_entry.id   AF-A0A1E7IW08-F1
#
_cell.length_a   1.000
_cell.length_b   1.000
_cell.length_c   1.000
_cell.angle_alpha   90.00
_cell.angle_beta   90.00
_cell.angle_gamma   90.00
#
_symmetry.space_group_name_H-M   'P 1'
#
loop_
_entity.id
_entity.type
_entity.pdbx_description
1 polymer ?
#
loop_
_entity_poly.entity_id
_entity_poly.type
_entity_poly.pdbx_seq_one_letter_code
_entity_poly.pdbx_strand_id
1 'polypeptide(L)'
;MINSEFKVINPVSDPNWNNLLVSCNGYTPFHVSGWCRALEESYQYQPLYISMLNHGKIHACLPIIEVRSVLTGKRGVSLPFTDYCEPILSGKGQWDKMFRLVVKIGKEKGWRYIELRNIKFLPAHIPPFVSYHGHTLDLTQGSDKVFSKLRGSTRRNIKKAINQGVEAEIFNSIEALREFYQLNCMTRKRHGLPPQPFYFFKKLYEHMISKNQGFIVLCSHGGENIAGAVFIHFSKKAIYKYGASDLAHQNLRANNLVMWKAIEWYSQHNFETFCFGRTEIDNKGLLQFKSGWGAEERIINYYRYDLKKEKFLAGAKNGAGFFHGVFSRMPIPLLRIAGALSYRHVG
;
A
#
# COMPACT_ATOMS: atom_id res chain seq x y z
N MET A 1 13.45 -36.80 7.78
CA MET A 1 12.98 -35.85 6.75
C MET A 1 11.84 -35.04 7.34
N ILE A 2 12.05 -33.77 7.66
CA ILE A 2 11.01 -32.91 8.25
C ILE A 2 10.09 -32.44 7.11
N ASN A 3 8.79 -32.71 7.28
CA ASN A 3 7.75 -32.53 6.27
C ASN A 3 7.64 -31.03 5.89
N SER A 4 8.13 -30.67 4.70
CA SER A 4 8.08 -29.30 4.17
C SER A 4 6.71 -29.03 3.53
N GLU A 5 5.67 -29.00 4.35
CA GLU A 5 4.29 -28.80 3.91
C GLU A 5 3.84 -27.35 4.06
N PHE A 6 3.01 -26.88 3.13
CA PHE A 6 2.35 -25.57 3.25
C PHE A 6 1.29 -25.60 4.33
N LYS A 7 1.26 -24.56 5.17
CA LYS A 7 0.28 -24.37 6.23
C LYS A 7 -0.39 -23.01 6.08
N VAL A 8 -1.58 -22.89 6.64
CA VAL A 8 -2.24 -21.59 6.82
C VAL A 8 -1.76 -21.02 8.15
N ILE A 9 -1.15 -19.83 8.11
CA ILE A 9 -0.67 -19.12 9.28
C ILE A 9 -1.40 -17.78 9.39
N ASN A 10 -1.80 -17.41 10.61
CA ASN A 10 -2.18 -16.04 10.90
C ASN A 10 -0.95 -15.30 11.45
N PRO A 11 -0.35 -14.34 10.71
CA PRO A 11 0.84 -13.62 11.17
C PRO A 11 0.56 -12.78 12.42
N VAL A 12 -0.70 -12.48 12.72
CA VAL A 12 -1.12 -11.69 13.88
C VAL A 12 -0.96 -12.49 15.18
N SER A 13 -1.08 -13.81 15.11
CA SER A 13 -1.00 -14.73 16.24
C SER A 13 0.44 -15.17 16.57
N ASP A 14 1.39 -14.94 15.67
CA ASP A 14 2.79 -15.30 15.85
C ASP A 14 3.63 -14.06 16.21
N PRO A 15 4.06 -13.89 17.48
CA PRO A 15 4.86 -12.74 17.88
C PRO A 15 6.25 -12.70 17.21
N ASN A 16 6.75 -13.84 16.72
CA ASN A 16 8.04 -13.93 16.05
C ASN A 16 7.95 -13.68 14.53
N TRP A 17 6.74 -13.52 13.97
CA TRP A 17 6.52 -13.39 12.53
C TRP A 17 7.42 -12.35 11.85
N ASN A 18 7.54 -11.16 12.44
CA ASN A 18 8.32 -10.09 11.86
C ASN A 18 9.82 -10.41 11.80
N ASN A 19 10.35 -11.12 12.80
CA ASN A 19 11.76 -11.54 12.79
C ASN A 19 12.03 -12.56 11.67
N LEU A 20 11.08 -13.46 11.43
CA LEU A 20 11.17 -14.43 10.32
C LEU A 20 11.26 -13.73 8.96
N LEU A 21 10.55 -12.62 8.76
CA LEU A 21 10.54 -11.87 7.50
C LEU A 21 11.90 -11.26 7.15
N VAL A 22 12.67 -10.80 8.15
CA VAL A 22 13.97 -10.12 7.90
C VAL A 22 14.96 -11.06 7.22
N SER A 23 14.84 -12.37 7.46
CA SER A 23 15.69 -13.39 6.82
C SER A 23 15.33 -13.70 5.36
N CYS A 24 14.24 -13.11 4.85
CA CYS A 24 13.72 -13.38 3.52
C CYS A 24 14.13 -12.31 2.52
N ASN A 25 14.38 -12.71 1.29
CA ASN A 25 14.39 -11.76 0.18
C ASN A 25 12.95 -11.44 -0.23
N GLY A 26 12.71 -10.21 -0.71
CA GLY A 26 11.41 -9.82 -1.27
C GLY A 26 10.31 -9.38 -0.27
N TYR A 27 10.56 -9.40 1.05
CA TYR A 27 9.58 -8.83 2.00
C TYR A 27 9.35 -7.34 1.72
N THR A 28 8.19 -6.85 2.17
CA THR A 28 7.82 -5.43 2.18
C THR A 28 7.14 -5.09 3.51
N PRO A 29 6.95 -3.81 3.84
CA PRO A 29 6.15 -3.41 4.99
C PRO A 29 4.72 -3.98 5.00
N PHE A 30 4.17 -4.44 3.87
CA PHE A 30 2.86 -5.10 3.83
C PHE A 30 2.88 -6.52 4.41
N HIS A 31 4.03 -7.19 4.46
CA HIS A 31 4.14 -8.55 4.97
C HIS A 31 4.10 -8.64 6.50
N VAL A 32 4.34 -7.52 7.19
CA VAL A 32 4.44 -7.48 8.66
C VAL A 32 3.08 -7.71 9.31
N SER A 33 3.11 -8.29 10.51
CA SER A 33 1.90 -8.59 11.28
C SER A 33 1.10 -7.34 11.64
N GLY A 34 1.76 -6.19 11.83
CA GLY A 34 1.12 -4.92 12.16
C GLY A 34 0.16 -4.41 11.07
N TRP A 35 0.55 -4.52 9.79
CA TRP A 35 -0.34 -4.17 8.67
C TRP A 35 -1.54 -5.11 8.59
N CYS A 36 -1.29 -6.42 8.74
CA CYS A 36 -2.35 -7.44 8.73
C CYS A 36 -3.36 -7.21 9.86
N ARG A 37 -2.86 -6.96 11.09
CA ARG A 37 -3.69 -6.67 12.27
C ARG A 37 -4.54 -5.42 12.07
N ALA A 38 -3.98 -4.37 11.45
CA ALA A 38 -4.75 -3.17 11.12
C ALA A 38 -5.92 -3.48 10.17
N LEU A 39 -5.74 -4.35 9.18
CA LEU A 39 -6.83 -4.78 8.29
C LEU A 39 -7.87 -5.67 8.99
N GLU A 40 -7.41 -6.64 9.77
CA GLU A 40 -8.25 -7.56 10.55
C GLU A 40 -9.16 -6.79 11.51
N GLU A 41 -8.60 -5.93 12.36
CA GLU A 41 -9.38 -5.17 13.34
C GLU A 41 -10.31 -4.15 12.69
N SER A 42 -9.90 -3.53 11.58
CA SER A 42 -10.68 -2.46 10.93
C SER A 42 -11.85 -2.97 10.11
N TYR A 43 -11.67 -4.12 9.46
CA TYR A 43 -12.61 -4.61 8.45
C TYR A 43 -13.15 -6.01 8.74
N GLN A 44 -12.75 -6.62 9.87
CA GLN A 44 -13.11 -8.00 10.25
C GLN A 44 -12.68 -9.02 9.19
N TYR A 45 -11.58 -8.69 8.51
CA TYR A 45 -10.94 -9.53 7.51
C TYR A 45 -10.27 -10.73 8.17
N GLN A 46 -10.23 -11.86 7.47
CA GLN A 46 -9.68 -13.12 7.99
C GLN A 46 -8.36 -13.42 7.28
N PRO A 47 -7.20 -13.26 7.94
CA PRO A 47 -5.90 -13.59 7.37
C PRO A 47 -5.71 -15.09 7.17
N LEU A 48 -5.22 -15.48 6.00
CA LEU A 48 -4.94 -16.86 5.59
C LEU A 48 -3.60 -16.88 4.86
N TYR A 49 -2.50 -16.63 5.55
CA TYR A 49 -1.19 -16.60 4.89
C TYR A 49 -0.76 -18.03 4.59
N ILE A 50 -0.63 -18.36 3.31
CA ILE A 50 -0.21 -19.69 2.89
C ILE A 50 1.31 -19.72 2.94
N SER A 51 1.86 -20.43 3.92
CA SER A 51 3.27 -20.33 4.27
C SER A 51 3.92 -21.70 4.44
N MET A 52 5.19 -21.79 4.09
CA MET A 52 6.05 -22.94 4.36
C MET A 52 7.23 -22.46 5.21
N LEU A 53 7.27 -22.93 6.45
CA LEU A 53 8.34 -22.60 7.40
C LEU A 53 9.19 -23.85 7.63
N ASN A 54 10.50 -23.69 7.60
CA ASN A 54 11.44 -24.73 7.99
C ASN A 54 12.60 -24.13 8.78
N HIS A 55 13.00 -24.78 9.87
CA HIS A 55 14.09 -24.34 10.76
C HIS A 55 14.08 -22.84 11.09
N GLY A 56 12.90 -22.29 11.43
CA GLY A 56 12.76 -20.87 11.78
C GLY A 56 12.95 -19.90 10.61
N LYS A 57 12.79 -20.35 9.37
CA LYS A 57 12.85 -19.51 8.16
C LYS A 57 11.60 -19.68 7.31
N ILE A 58 11.12 -18.58 6.72
CA ILE A 58 10.04 -18.61 5.74
C ILE A 58 10.66 -18.94 4.38
N HIS A 59 10.30 -20.11 3.85
CA HIS A 59 10.70 -20.53 2.50
C HIS A 59 9.68 -20.14 1.43
N ALA A 60 8.41 -20.08 1.82
CA ALA A 60 7.35 -19.58 0.97
C ALA A 60 6.31 -18.87 1.83
N CYS A 61 5.76 -17.76 1.34
CA CYS A 61 4.63 -17.08 1.96
C CYS A 61 3.84 -16.31 0.90
N LEU A 62 2.55 -16.61 0.79
CA LEU A 62 1.58 -15.82 0.07
C LEU A 62 0.55 -15.26 1.06
N PRO A 63 0.61 -13.96 1.39
CA PRO A 63 -0.45 -13.28 2.12
C PRO A 63 -1.76 -13.36 1.35
N ILE A 64 -2.76 -14.06 1.90
CA ILE A 64 -4.15 -14.00 1.44
C ILE A 64 -5.00 -13.53 2.61
N ILE A 65 -5.98 -12.69 2.32
CA ILE A 65 -7.07 -12.34 3.22
C ILE A 65 -8.37 -12.80 2.56
N GLU A 66 -9.22 -13.47 3.33
CA GLU A 66 -10.60 -13.72 2.92
C GLU A 66 -11.43 -12.46 3.18
N VAL A 67 -12.02 -11.93 2.11
CA VAL A 67 -13.01 -10.85 2.18
C VAL A 67 -14.39 -11.48 2.07
N ARG A 68 -15.21 -11.28 3.10
CA ARG A 68 -16.62 -11.72 3.13
C ARG A 68 -17.53 -10.52 2.99
N SER A 69 -18.27 -10.48 1.90
CA SER A 69 -19.19 -9.39 1.61
C SER A 69 -20.57 -9.93 1.26
N VAL A 70 -21.59 -9.39 1.92
CA VAL A 70 -23.00 -9.63 1.54
C VAL A 70 -23.35 -8.99 0.20
N LEU A 71 -22.61 -7.95 -0.20
CA LEU A 71 -22.85 -7.20 -1.46
C LEU A 71 -22.11 -7.80 -2.66
N THR A 72 -20.90 -8.33 -2.43
CA THR A 72 -19.98 -8.71 -3.52
C THR A 72 -19.56 -10.19 -3.47
N GLY A 73 -20.00 -10.93 -2.46
CA GLY A 73 -19.67 -12.34 -2.23
C GLY A 73 -18.30 -12.53 -1.55
N LYS A 74 -17.91 -13.79 -1.38
CA LYS A 74 -16.62 -14.18 -0.79
C LYS A 74 -15.51 -14.27 -1.84
N ARG A 75 -14.28 -13.91 -1.45
CA ARG A 75 -13.09 -13.96 -2.31
C ARG A 75 -11.82 -14.01 -1.49
N GLY A 76 -10.76 -14.58 -2.05
CA GLY A 76 -9.41 -14.49 -1.51
C GLY A 76 -8.67 -13.35 -2.19
N VAL A 77 -8.10 -12.43 -1.43
CA VAL A 77 -7.33 -11.31 -1.99
C VAL A 77 -5.93 -11.36 -1.42
N SER A 78 -4.93 -11.22 -2.29
CA SER A 78 -3.55 -10.99 -1.93
C SER A 78 -3.41 -9.63 -1.26
N LEU A 79 -3.71 -9.63 0.04
CA LEU A 79 -3.68 -8.54 0.99
C LEU A 79 -4.38 -7.25 0.51
N PRO A 80 -5.67 -7.04 0.84
CA PRO A 80 -6.42 -5.82 0.55
C PRO A 80 -5.71 -4.52 0.90
N PHE A 81 -6.01 -3.47 0.14
CA PHE A 81 -5.49 -2.10 0.31
C PHE A 81 -3.97 -1.96 0.25
N THR A 82 -3.25 -2.97 -0.22
CA THR A 82 -1.83 -2.88 -0.58
C THR A 82 -1.65 -2.42 -2.02
N ASP A 83 -0.53 -1.78 -2.33
CA ASP A 83 -0.18 -1.39 -3.70
C ASP A 83 0.27 -2.59 -4.52
N TYR A 84 0.91 -3.55 -3.86
CA TYR A 84 1.31 -4.85 -4.37
C TYR A 84 1.64 -5.75 -3.16
N CYS A 85 1.57 -7.07 -3.34
CA CYS A 85 1.99 -8.02 -2.31
C CYS A 85 2.50 -9.29 -3.02
N GLU A 86 3.76 -9.25 -3.47
CA GLU A 86 4.38 -10.41 -4.11
C GLU A 86 4.54 -11.54 -3.09
N PRO A 87 4.36 -12.82 -3.46
CA PRO A 87 4.71 -13.91 -2.59
C PRO A 87 6.23 -13.96 -2.36
N ILE A 88 6.61 -14.28 -1.14
CA ILE A 88 7.99 -14.65 -0.80
C ILE A 88 8.17 -16.11 -1.23
N LEU A 89 9.15 -16.40 -2.07
CA LEU A 89 9.47 -17.76 -2.53
C LEU A 89 11.00 -17.93 -2.58
N SER A 90 11.51 -19.00 -1.96
CA SER A 90 12.94 -19.30 -1.92
C SER A 90 13.37 -20.37 -2.92
N GLY A 91 12.45 -21.08 -3.57
CA GLY A 91 12.74 -22.24 -4.41
C GLY A 91 11.86 -22.35 -5.66
N LYS A 92 12.41 -22.99 -6.70
CA LYS A 92 11.69 -23.27 -7.95
C LYS A 92 10.52 -24.22 -7.69
N GLY A 93 9.42 -24.06 -8.44
CA GLY A 93 8.24 -24.92 -8.36
C GLY A 93 7.38 -24.80 -7.09
N GLN A 94 7.75 -23.93 -6.13
CA GLN A 94 6.94 -23.67 -4.94
C GLN A 94 5.61 -22.98 -5.28
N TRP A 95 5.61 -22.11 -6.29
CA TRP A 95 4.43 -21.38 -6.75
C TRP A 95 3.27 -22.32 -7.11
N ASP A 96 3.49 -23.34 -7.94
CA ASP A 96 2.40 -24.20 -8.43
C ASP A 96 1.78 -25.05 -7.32
N LYS A 97 2.59 -25.48 -6.35
CA LYS A 97 2.09 -26.21 -5.16
C LYS A 97 1.27 -25.28 -4.26
N MET A 98 1.81 -24.09 -3.98
CA MET A 98 1.14 -23.08 -3.16
C MET A 98 -0.17 -22.62 -3.79
N PHE A 99 -0.18 -22.31 -5.09
CA PHE A 99 -1.35 -21.82 -5.79
C PHE A 99 -2.45 -22.89 -5.89
N ARG A 100 -2.10 -24.16 -6.11
CA ARG A 100 -3.06 -25.27 -6.03
C ARG A 100 -3.73 -25.37 -4.67
N LEU A 101 -2.97 -25.19 -3.59
CA LEU A 101 -3.54 -25.16 -2.24
C LEU A 101 -4.49 -23.96 -2.05
N VAL A 102 -4.13 -22.77 -2.54
CA VAL A 102 -5.00 -21.58 -2.49
C VAL A 102 -6.31 -21.83 -3.25
N VAL A 103 -6.25 -22.46 -4.43
CA VAL A 103 -7.43 -22.84 -5.22
C VAL A 103 -8.31 -23.84 -4.46
N LYS A 104 -7.71 -24.87 -3.85
CA LYS A 104 -8.43 -25.85 -3.01
C LYS A 104 -9.16 -25.14 -1.85
N ILE A 105 -8.44 -24.33 -1.07
CA ILE A 105 -9.01 -23.55 0.04
C ILE A 105 -10.14 -22.65 -0.46
N GLY A 106 -9.93 -21.99 -1.60
CA GLY A 106 -10.92 -21.10 -2.21
C GLY A 106 -12.21 -21.83 -2.60
N LYS A 107 -12.12 -23.03 -3.17
CA LYS A 107 -13.28 -23.87 -3.47
C LYS A 107 -14.02 -24.30 -2.20
N GLU A 108 -13.29 -24.80 -1.19
CA GLU A 108 -13.86 -25.22 0.10
C GLU A 108 -14.56 -24.07 0.84
N LYS A 109 -14.02 -22.86 0.76
CA LYS A 109 -14.60 -21.66 1.39
C LYS A 109 -15.68 -20.98 0.55
N GLY A 110 -15.92 -21.43 -0.68
CA GLY A 110 -16.90 -20.85 -1.60
C GLY A 110 -16.50 -19.47 -2.11
N TRP A 111 -15.21 -19.24 -2.37
CA TRP A 111 -14.73 -18.01 -2.99
C TRP A 111 -15.14 -17.95 -4.46
N ARG A 112 -15.52 -16.75 -4.91
CA ARG A 112 -15.82 -16.49 -6.33
C ARG A 112 -14.55 -16.42 -7.17
N TYR A 113 -13.53 -15.75 -6.63
CA TYR A 113 -12.24 -15.59 -7.29
C TYR A 113 -11.11 -15.40 -6.28
N ILE A 114 -9.88 -15.54 -6.78
CA ILE A 114 -8.64 -15.18 -6.09
C ILE A 114 -8.05 -13.96 -6.82
N GLU A 115 -7.78 -12.87 -6.10
CA GLU A 115 -7.04 -11.71 -6.62
C GLU A 115 -5.59 -11.76 -6.14
N LEU A 116 -4.66 -11.64 -7.07
CA LEU A 116 -3.22 -11.69 -6.81
C LEU A 116 -2.58 -10.36 -7.21
N ARG A 117 -1.79 -9.76 -6.33
CA ARG A 117 -1.23 -8.41 -6.52
C ARG A 117 0.27 -8.48 -6.79
N ASN A 118 0.63 -8.42 -8.08
CA ASN A 118 2.00 -8.43 -8.61
C ASN A 118 2.71 -9.79 -8.55
N ILE A 119 2.21 -10.76 -9.32
CA ILE A 119 2.86 -12.08 -9.44
C ILE A 119 3.78 -12.12 -10.66
N LYS A 120 5.08 -12.28 -10.41
CA LYS A 120 6.12 -12.39 -11.45
C LYS A 120 6.33 -13.82 -11.98
N PHE A 121 5.73 -14.80 -11.32
CA PHE A 121 5.93 -16.23 -11.61
C PHE A 121 4.88 -16.81 -12.57
N LEU A 122 3.91 -16.01 -13.02
CA LEU A 122 2.93 -16.46 -14.00
C LEU A 122 3.55 -16.47 -15.40
N PRO A 123 3.19 -17.45 -16.25
CA PRO A 123 3.59 -17.46 -17.65
C PRO A 123 3.19 -16.16 -18.37
N ALA A 124 4.05 -15.66 -19.25
CA ALA A 124 3.85 -14.38 -19.94
C ALA A 124 2.55 -14.29 -20.79
N HIS A 125 1.99 -15.44 -21.20
CA HIS A 125 0.73 -15.48 -21.96
C HIS A 125 -0.52 -15.24 -21.08
N ILE A 126 -0.40 -15.27 -19.76
CA ILE A 126 -1.52 -14.98 -18.85
C ILE A 126 -1.69 -13.45 -18.78
N PRO A 127 -2.81 -12.89 -19.28
CA PRO A 127 -2.99 -11.45 -19.28
C PRO A 127 -3.28 -10.94 -17.85
N PRO A 128 -2.78 -9.74 -17.49
CA PRO A 128 -3.21 -9.10 -16.25
C PRO A 128 -4.70 -8.73 -16.31
N PHE A 129 -5.35 -8.78 -15.16
CA PHE A 129 -6.70 -8.25 -15.00
C PHE A 129 -6.70 -6.71 -14.96
N VAL A 130 -5.67 -6.12 -14.36
CA VAL A 130 -5.43 -4.67 -14.39
C VAL A 130 -3.95 -4.41 -14.11
N SER A 131 -3.41 -3.35 -14.68
CA SER A 131 -2.00 -2.96 -14.56
C SER A 131 -1.88 -1.54 -14.03
N TYR A 132 -0.81 -1.29 -13.30
CA TYR A 132 -0.44 0.01 -12.72
C TYR A 132 1.06 0.26 -12.94
N HIS A 133 1.50 1.50 -12.75
CA HIS A 133 2.92 1.81 -12.60
C HIS A 133 3.30 1.90 -11.13
N GLY A 134 4.43 1.30 -10.77
CA GLY A 134 5.10 1.47 -9.49
C GLY A 134 6.42 2.22 -9.68
N HIS A 135 6.82 2.97 -8.66
CA HIS A 135 8.12 3.65 -8.65
C HIS A 135 8.86 3.29 -7.36
N THR A 136 10.14 2.95 -7.47
CA THR A 136 11.02 2.69 -6.32
C THR A 136 12.29 3.50 -6.45
N LEU A 137 12.65 4.23 -5.41
CA LEU A 137 13.89 4.96 -5.30
C LEU A 137 14.89 4.17 -4.48
N ASP A 138 16.12 4.09 -4.98
CA ASP A 138 17.29 3.61 -4.24
C ASP A 138 17.82 4.73 -3.34
N LEU A 139 17.91 4.44 -2.03
CA LEU A 139 18.36 5.38 -1.01
C LEU A 139 19.81 5.11 -0.55
N THR A 140 20.44 4.04 -1.03
CA THR A 140 21.77 3.57 -0.55
C THR A 140 22.91 4.57 -0.79
N GLN A 141 22.71 5.53 -1.70
CA GLN A 141 23.70 6.54 -2.06
C GLN A 141 23.62 7.82 -1.20
N GLY A 142 22.72 7.89 -0.22
CA GLY A 142 22.55 9.04 0.66
C GLY A 142 21.76 10.21 0.04
N SER A 143 21.35 11.16 0.90
CA SER A 143 20.41 12.24 0.54
C SER A 143 20.94 13.15 -0.56
N ASP A 144 22.23 13.50 -0.55
CA ASP A 144 22.81 14.45 -1.52
C ASP A 144 22.81 13.87 -2.94
N LYS A 145 23.18 12.60 -3.08
CA LYS A 145 23.12 11.89 -4.36
C LYS A 145 21.68 11.75 -4.84
N VAL A 146 20.75 11.38 -3.95
CA VAL A 146 19.32 11.36 -4.28
C VAL A 146 18.85 12.73 -4.76
N PHE A 147 19.19 13.82 -4.07
CA PHE A 147 18.79 15.18 -4.44
C PHE A 147 19.32 15.58 -5.83
N SER A 148 20.58 15.25 -6.13
CA SER A 148 21.19 15.52 -7.43
C SER A 148 20.51 14.80 -8.59
N LYS A 149 19.95 13.61 -8.36
CA LYS A 149 19.22 12.81 -9.36
C LYS A 149 17.78 13.27 -9.60
N LEU A 150 17.22 14.12 -8.73
CA LEU A 150 15.89 14.67 -8.92
C LEU A 150 15.78 15.41 -10.26
N ARG A 151 14.60 15.41 -10.88
CA ARG A 151 14.36 16.26 -12.06
C ARG A 151 14.51 17.73 -11.65
N GLY A 152 15.06 18.56 -12.55
CA GLY A 152 15.26 20.00 -12.26
C GLY A 152 13.99 20.74 -11.83
N SER A 153 12.82 20.37 -12.36
CA SER A 153 11.52 20.89 -11.90
C SER A 153 11.17 20.47 -10.47
N THR A 154 11.50 19.24 -10.06
CA THR A 154 11.27 18.74 -8.70
C THR A 154 12.11 19.53 -7.70
N ARG A 155 13.41 19.71 -7.97
CA ARG A 155 14.28 20.55 -7.12
C ARG A 155 13.77 21.98 -7.00
N ARG A 156 13.36 22.60 -8.11
CA ARG A 156 12.79 23.95 -8.11
C ARG A 156 11.51 24.03 -7.28
N ASN A 157 10.63 23.02 -7.35
CA ASN A 157 9.39 23.00 -6.56
C ASN A 157 9.66 22.82 -5.06
N ILE A 158 10.66 22.02 -4.67
CA ILE A 158 11.09 21.91 -3.26
C ILE A 158 11.59 23.26 -2.75
N LYS A 159 12.53 23.88 -3.47
CA LYS A 159 13.05 25.22 -3.13
C LYS A 159 11.95 26.27 -3.09
N LYS A 160 10.99 26.22 -4.02
CA LYS A 160 9.84 27.12 -4.03
C LYS A 160 9.03 26.99 -2.75
N ALA A 161 8.69 25.77 -2.32
CA ALA A 161 7.92 25.56 -1.10
C ALA A 161 8.61 26.19 0.12
N ILE A 162 9.92 25.92 0.29
CA ILE A 162 10.74 26.48 1.37
C ILE A 162 10.76 28.02 1.29
N ASN A 163 11.05 28.58 0.11
CA ASN A 163 11.12 30.03 -0.09
C ASN A 163 9.77 30.74 0.09
N GLN A 164 8.66 30.01 0.05
CA GLN A 164 7.31 30.52 0.28
C GLN A 164 6.88 30.32 1.74
N GLY A 165 7.79 29.94 2.65
CA GLY A 165 7.49 29.78 4.07
C GLY A 165 6.69 28.53 4.40
N VAL A 166 6.72 27.50 3.53
CA VAL A 166 6.15 26.19 3.88
C VAL A 166 7.14 25.47 4.78
N GLU A 167 6.68 25.07 5.97
CA GLU A 167 7.45 24.31 6.94
C GLU A 167 7.08 22.82 6.84
N ALA A 168 8.00 21.92 7.18
CA ALA A 168 7.79 20.48 7.05
C ALA A 168 8.38 19.72 8.23
N GLU A 169 7.52 18.97 8.92
CA GLU A 169 7.89 18.27 10.15
C GLU A 169 7.44 16.81 10.12
N ILE A 170 8.22 15.97 10.82
CA ILE A 170 7.96 14.54 10.97
C ILE A 170 7.35 14.32 12.35
N PHE A 171 6.21 13.64 12.38
CA PHE A 171 5.44 13.36 13.58
C PHE A 171 5.24 11.86 13.76
N ASN A 172 5.18 11.46 15.03
CA ASN A 172 4.76 10.14 15.48
C ASN A 172 3.69 10.26 16.58
N SER A 173 2.61 10.99 16.29
CA SER A 173 1.50 11.19 17.23
C SER A 173 0.14 10.90 16.59
N ILE A 174 -0.83 10.54 17.42
CA ILE A 174 -2.20 10.30 16.96
C ILE A 174 -2.87 11.62 16.53
N GLU A 175 -2.47 12.74 17.13
CA GLU A 175 -2.90 14.10 16.79
C GLU A 175 -2.48 14.45 15.36
N ALA A 176 -1.21 14.28 15.00
CA ALA A 176 -0.73 14.52 13.65
C ALA A 176 -1.43 13.61 12.62
N LEU A 177 -1.78 12.38 13.01
CA LEU A 177 -2.56 11.50 12.15
C LEU A 177 -4.01 11.97 11.96
N ARG A 178 -4.63 12.60 12.97
CA ARG A 178 -5.94 13.24 12.83
C ARG A 178 -5.87 14.42 11.87
N GLU A 179 -4.84 15.26 11.97
CA GLU A 179 -4.59 16.37 11.04
C GLU A 179 -4.44 15.87 9.60
N PHE A 180 -3.59 14.86 9.39
CA PHE A 180 -3.48 14.19 8.09
C PHE A 180 -4.84 13.65 7.60
N TYR A 181 -5.64 13.06 8.50
CA TYR A 181 -6.92 12.48 8.13
C TYR A 181 -7.93 13.52 7.61
N GLN A 182 -7.91 14.73 8.16
CA GLN A 182 -8.73 15.85 7.67
C GLN A 182 -8.37 16.19 6.22
N LEU A 183 -7.07 16.38 5.94
CA LEU A 183 -6.55 16.58 4.58
C LEU A 183 -6.95 15.44 3.64
N ASN A 184 -6.86 14.19 4.12
CA ASN A 184 -7.23 13.01 3.35
C ASN A 184 -8.73 12.97 3.03
N CYS A 185 -9.60 13.39 3.93
CA CYS A 185 -11.03 13.49 3.66
C CYS A 185 -11.32 14.50 2.52
N MET A 186 -10.67 15.66 2.54
CA MET A 186 -10.79 16.66 1.47
C MET A 186 -10.27 16.13 0.12
N THR A 187 -9.10 15.49 0.15
CA THR A 187 -8.50 14.86 -1.04
C THR A 187 -9.40 13.77 -1.63
N ARG A 188 -10.00 12.94 -0.78
CA ARG A 188 -10.88 11.84 -1.19
C ARG A 188 -12.20 12.34 -1.74
N LYS A 189 -12.80 13.35 -1.12
CA LYS A 189 -13.96 14.06 -1.68
C LYS A 189 -13.67 14.58 -3.09
N ARG A 190 -12.56 15.28 -3.29
CA ARG A 190 -12.15 15.76 -4.63
C ARG A 190 -12.02 14.62 -5.65
N HIS A 191 -11.49 13.47 -5.24
CA HIS A 191 -11.37 12.29 -6.10
C HIS A 191 -12.71 11.55 -6.32
N GLY A 192 -13.80 12.00 -5.70
CA GLY A 192 -15.10 11.35 -5.78
C GLY A 192 -15.07 9.94 -5.17
N LEU A 193 -14.33 9.78 -4.07
CA LEU A 193 -14.19 8.52 -3.35
C LEU A 193 -14.46 8.73 -1.86
N PRO A 194 -15.12 7.79 -1.17
CA PRO A 194 -15.16 7.84 0.29
C PRO A 194 -13.75 7.67 0.88
N PRO A 195 -13.40 8.39 1.97
CA PRO A 195 -12.16 8.15 2.68
C PRO A 195 -12.23 6.79 3.39
N GLN A 196 -11.07 6.15 3.55
CA GLN A 196 -10.99 5.03 4.48
C GLN A 196 -11.41 5.49 5.88
N PRO A 197 -12.01 4.62 6.71
CA PRO A 197 -12.50 5.04 8.01
C PRO A 197 -11.33 5.47 8.90
N PHE A 198 -11.49 6.51 9.71
CA PHE A 198 -10.43 6.94 10.64
C PHE A 198 -9.99 5.80 11.56
N TYR A 199 -10.90 4.88 11.90
CA TYR A 199 -10.58 3.69 12.68
C TYR A 199 -9.45 2.86 12.05
N PHE A 200 -9.39 2.74 10.71
CA PHE A 200 -8.27 2.08 10.05
C PHE A 200 -6.95 2.81 10.25
N PHE A 201 -6.94 4.13 10.11
CA PHE A 201 -5.74 4.93 10.37
C PHE A 201 -5.31 4.81 11.84
N LYS A 202 -6.26 4.82 12.77
CA LYS A 202 -5.99 4.57 14.20
C LYS A 202 -5.33 3.20 14.42
N LYS A 203 -5.83 2.14 13.78
CA LYS A 203 -5.22 0.80 13.87
C LYS A 203 -3.86 0.70 13.20
N LEU A 204 -3.67 1.41 12.09
CA LEU A 204 -2.36 1.56 11.47
C LEU A 204 -1.37 2.27 12.40
N TYR A 205 -1.83 3.28 13.15
CA TYR A 205 -1.03 3.95 14.16
C TYR A 205 -0.64 3.00 15.29
N GLU A 206 -1.63 2.38 15.94
CA GLU A 206 -1.46 1.48 17.09
C GLU A 206 -0.51 0.31 16.78
N HIS A 207 -0.57 -0.23 15.55
CA HIS A 207 0.14 -1.46 15.20
C HIS A 207 1.42 -1.26 14.39
N MET A 208 1.67 -0.06 13.87
CA MET A 208 2.88 0.23 13.10
C MET A 208 3.54 1.55 13.50
N ILE A 209 2.85 2.69 13.34
CA ILE A 209 3.47 4.02 13.47
C ILE A 209 3.98 4.25 14.90
N SER A 210 3.17 3.98 15.94
CA SER A 210 3.57 4.13 17.35
C SER A 210 4.72 3.19 17.76
N LYS A 211 5.00 2.16 16.94
CA LYS A 211 6.10 1.21 17.11
C LYS A 211 7.32 1.53 16.24
N ASN A 212 7.41 2.77 15.76
CA ASN A 212 8.47 3.25 14.86
C ASN A 212 8.58 2.47 13.54
N GLN A 213 7.46 1.94 13.05
CA GLN A 213 7.32 1.32 11.72
C GLN A 213 6.54 2.23 10.75
N GLY A 214 6.46 3.51 11.06
CA GLY A 214 5.83 4.55 10.28
C GLY A 214 6.05 5.93 10.87
N PHE A 215 5.72 6.95 10.10
CA PHE A 215 5.57 8.32 10.59
C PHE A 215 4.65 9.11 9.67
N ILE A 216 4.22 10.27 10.15
CA ILE A 216 3.44 11.26 9.41
C ILE A 216 4.36 12.43 9.09
N VAL A 217 4.33 12.94 7.87
CA VAL A 217 4.88 14.26 7.56
C VAL A 217 3.72 15.21 7.35
N LEU A 218 3.76 16.35 8.02
CA LEU A 218 2.84 17.47 7.77
C LEU A 218 3.65 18.66 7.26
N CYS A 219 3.06 19.37 6.31
CA CYS A 219 3.54 20.68 5.89
C CYS A 219 2.54 21.76 6.28
N SER A 220 3.03 22.79 6.95
CA SER A 220 2.25 23.93 7.40
C SER A 220 2.64 25.21 6.65
N HIS A 221 1.70 26.15 6.56
CA HIS A 221 1.95 27.50 6.05
C HIS A 221 1.01 28.46 6.79
N GLY A 222 1.56 29.50 7.43
CA GLY A 222 0.77 30.44 8.23
C GLY A 222 0.04 29.81 9.41
N GLY A 223 0.59 28.74 10.01
CA GLY A 223 -0.01 28.03 11.14
C GLY A 223 -1.05 26.96 10.76
N GLU A 224 -1.38 26.80 9.47
CA GLU A 224 -2.33 25.79 8.99
C GLU A 224 -1.61 24.63 8.30
N ASN A 225 -2.02 23.38 8.56
CA ASN A 225 -1.53 22.20 7.87
C ASN A 225 -2.17 22.09 6.47
N ILE A 226 -1.38 22.29 5.41
CA ILE A 226 -1.87 22.35 4.02
C ILE A 226 -1.58 21.09 3.20
N ALA A 227 -0.65 20.26 3.63
CA ALA A 227 -0.35 18.97 3.02
C ALA A 227 0.20 17.98 4.04
N GLY A 228 0.04 16.69 3.76
CA GLY A 228 0.60 15.66 4.61
C GLY A 228 0.65 14.29 3.95
N ALA A 229 1.44 13.41 4.54
CA ALA A 229 1.59 12.03 4.10
C ALA A 229 1.85 11.07 5.25
N VAL A 230 1.37 9.84 5.09
CA VAL A 230 1.65 8.71 5.98
C VAL A 230 2.62 7.78 5.27
N PHE A 231 3.74 7.51 5.93
CA PHE A 231 4.76 6.57 5.50
C PHE A 231 4.76 5.37 6.44
N ILE A 232 4.97 4.18 5.87
CA ILE A 232 5.17 2.95 6.63
C ILE A 232 6.48 2.31 6.19
N HIS A 233 7.14 1.62 7.10
CA HIS A 233 8.43 1.04 6.84
C HIS A 233 8.67 -0.17 7.73
N PHE A 234 9.54 -1.05 7.27
CA PHE A 234 9.96 -2.23 8.01
C PHE A 234 11.37 -2.61 7.60
N SER A 235 12.24 -2.84 8.59
CA SER A 235 13.67 -3.00 8.37
C SER A 235 14.18 -1.85 7.48
N LYS A 236 14.78 -2.13 6.32
CA LYS A 236 15.37 -1.10 5.45
C LYS A 236 14.49 -0.67 4.26
N LYS A 237 13.19 -0.94 4.30
CA LYS A 237 12.26 -0.65 3.19
C LYS A 237 11.13 0.27 3.63
N ALA A 238 10.94 1.37 2.91
CA ALA A 238 9.90 2.36 3.17
C ALA A 238 8.87 2.42 2.04
N ILE A 239 7.63 2.79 2.39
CA ILE A 239 6.52 2.99 1.47
C ILE A 239 5.83 4.33 1.80
N TYR A 240 5.75 5.21 0.81
CA TYR A 240 4.79 6.31 0.79
C TYR A 240 3.39 5.74 0.56
N LYS A 241 2.56 5.69 1.60
CA LYS A 241 1.32 4.93 1.55
C LYS A 241 0.09 5.78 1.28
N TYR A 242 -0.02 6.91 1.95
CA TYR A 242 -1.12 7.85 1.76
C TYR A 242 -0.58 9.27 1.71
N GLY A 243 -1.11 10.09 0.81
CA GLY A 243 -0.83 11.51 0.81
C GLY A 243 -2.06 12.31 0.48
N ALA A 244 -2.10 13.50 1.03
CA ALA A 244 -3.24 14.38 0.95
C ALA A 244 -2.78 15.83 1.03
N SER A 245 -3.53 16.71 0.38
CA SER A 245 -3.27 18.14 0.41
C SER A 245 -4.54 18.91 0.12
N ASP A 246 -4.61 20.11 0.68
CA ASP A 246 -5.57 21.10 0.27
C ASP A 246 -5.20 21.64 -1.12
N LEU A 247 -6.19 21.67 -2.01
CA LEU A 247 -6.03 22.15 -3.37
C LEU A 247 -5.82 23.67 -3.40
N ALA A 248 -6.40 24.40 -2.46
CA ALA A 248 -6.28 25.87 -2.41
C ALA A 248 -4.81 26.31 -2.28
N HIS A 249 -3.98 25.47 -1.67
CA HIS A 249 -2.56 25.71 -1.42
C HIS A 249 -1.62 24.97 -2.39
N GLN A 250 -2.15 24.41 -3.50
CA GLN A 250 -1.34 23.60 -4.43
C GLN A 250 -0.20 24.40 -5.09
N ASN A 251 -0.40 25.71 -5.28
CA ASN A 251 0.59 26.64 -5.83
C ASN A 251 1.88 26.74 -4.99
N LEU A 252 1.79 26.47 -3.68
CA LEU A 252 2.90 26.48 -2.72
C LEU A 252 3.81 25.24 -2.82
N ARG A 253 3.38 24.21 -3.55
CA ARG A 253 4.17 22.96 -3.77
C ARG A 253 4.48 22.18 -2.49
N ALA A 254 3.63 22.27 -1.46
CA ALA A 254 3.81 21.54 -0.20
C ALA A 254 3.96 20.01 -0.37
N ASN A 255 3.26 19.39 -1.32
CA ASN A 255 3.43 17.95 -1.62
C ASN A 255 4.87 17.58 -2.03
N ASN A 256 5.60 18.48 -2.70
CA ASN A 256 7.01 18.26 -3.02
C ASN A 256 7.86 18.30 -1.74
N LEU A 257 7.56 19.22 -0.82
CA LEU A 257 8.32 19.31 0.42
C LEU A 257 8.02 18.14 1.38
N VAL A 258 6.76 17.72 1.51
CA VAL A 258 6.34 16.51 2.25
C VAL A 258 7.16 15.29 1.83
N MET A 259 7.22 15.05 0.51
CA MET A 259 7.95 13.89 -0.03
C MET A 259 9.46 14.02 0.15
N TRP A 260 10.03 15.22 -0.06
CA TRP A 260 11.47 15.43 0.14
C TRP A 260 11.87 15.21 1.59
N LYS A 261 11.11 15.74 2.55
CA LYS A 261 11.36 15.56 3.99
C LYS A 261 11.43 14.09 4.39
N ALA A 262 10.51 13.27 3.88
CA ALA A 262 10.53 11.83 4.15
C ALA A 262 11.71 11.12 3.47
N ILE A 263 11.99 11.42 2.20
CA ILE A 263 13.11 10.81 1.46
C ILE A 263 14.44 11.16 2.11
N GLU A 264 14.65 12.42 2.47
CA GLU A 264 15.83 12.90 3.18
C GLU A 264 16.03 12.16 4.50
N TRP A 265 14.97 12.06 5.33
CA TRP A 265 15.02 11.32 6.58
C TRP A 265 15.40 9.84 6.36
N TYR A 266 14.73 9.14 5.44
CA TYR A 266 15.02 7.74 5.18
C TYR A 266 16.44 7.52 4.64
N SER A 267 16.94 8.41 3.77
CA SER A 267 18.32 8.38 3.29
C SER A 267 19.36 8.55 4.40
N GLN A 268 19.05 9.34 5.43
CA GLN A 268 19.94 9.55 6.59
C GLN A 268 19.89 8.40 7.62
N HIS A 269 18.87 7.54 7.55
CA HIS A 269 18.62 6.47 8.53
C HIS A 269 18.85 5.06 7.94
N ASN A 270 19.75 4.92 6.96
CA ASN A 270 20.19 3.65 6.38
C ASN A 270 19.08 2.79 5.75
N PHE A 271 18.00 3.41 5.28
CA PHE A 271 17.02 2.72 4.45
C PHE A 271 17.62 2.47 3.06
N GLU A 272 17.28 1.33 2.46
CA GLU A 272 17.78 0.93 1.14
C GLU A 272 16.81 1.35 0.04
N THR A 273 15.50 1.24 0.28
CA THR A 273 14.49 1.48 -0.76
C THR A 273 13.31 2.30 -0.25
N PHE A 274 12.79 3.16 -1.13
CA PHE A 274 11.58 3.94 -0.92
C PHE A 274 10.60 3.73 -2.07
N CYS A 275 9.45 3.13 -1.79
CA CYS A 275 8.42 2.89 -2.79
C CYS A 275 7.33 3.96 -2.75
N PHE A 276 6.97 4.50 -3.91
CA PHE A 276 5.93 5.52 -4.05
C PHE A 276 4.51 4.92 -4.18
N GLY A 277 4.35 3.61 -4.00
CA GLY A 277 3.09 2.90 -4.23
C GLY A 277 2.70 2.85 -5.72
N ARG A 278 1.44 2.48 -6.00
CA ARG A 278 0.93 2.33 -7.37
C ARG A 278 0.37 3.63 -7.95
N THR A 279 0.30 3.71 -9.27
CA THR A 279 -0.34 4.78 -10.03
C THR A 279 -1.13 4.17 -11.19
N GLU A 280 -2.38 4.60 -11.37
CA GLU A 280 -3.20 4.25 -12.54
C GLU A 280 -2.48 4.66 -13.84
N ILE A 281 -2.52 3.82 -14.87
CA ILE A 281 -1.79 4.03 -16.14
C ILE A 281 -2.22 5.33 -16.84
N ASP A 282 -3.48 5.73 -16.69
CA ASP A 282 -4.04 6.94 -17.29
C ASP A 282 -3.76 8.22 -16.47
N ASN A 283 -3.24 8.11 -15.24
CA ASN A 283 -2.95 9.25 -14.39
C ASN A 283 -1.59 9.89 -14.71
N LYS A 284 -1.52 10.55 -15.88
CA LYS A 284 -0.31 11.23 -16.40
C LYS A 284 0.30 12.22 -15.39
N GLY A 285 -0.51 12.94 -14.64
CA GLY A 285 -0.03 13.92 -13.66
C GLY A 285 0.72 13.27 -12.50
N LEU A 286 0.16 12.20 -11.91
CA LEU A 286 0.82 11.48 -10.83
C LEU A 286 2.04 10.69 -11.32
N LEU A 287 2.02 10.15 -12.54
CA LEU A 287 3.18 9.54 -13.18
C LEU A 287 4.32 10.55 -13.35
N GLN A 288 4.02 11.73 -13.90
CA GLN A 288 5.00 12.81 -14.07
C GLN A 288 5.58 13.29 -12.73
N PHE A 289 4.75 13.35 -11.69
CA PHE A 289 5.20 13.67 -10.34
C PHE A 289 6.20 12.62 -9.81
N LYS A 290 5.85 11.32 -9.90
CA LYS A 290 6.68 10.23 -9.36
C LYS A 290 7.99 10.01 -10.14
N SER A 291 7.97 10.14 -11.48
CA SER A 291 9.18 10.05 -12.30
C SER A 291 10.16 11.20 -12.04
N GLY A 292 9.68 12.33 -11.52
CA GLY A 292 10.51 13.47 -11.14
C GLY A 292 11.47 13.22 -9.96
N TRP A 293 11.36 12.08 -9.28
CA TRP A 293 12.16 11.74 -8.09
C TRP A 293 13.41 10.91 -8.40
N GLY A 294 13.68 10.59 -9.67
CA GLY A 294 14.82 9.72 -10.04
C GLY A 294 14.60 8.25 -9.65
N ALA A 295 13.35 7.84 -9.47
CA ALA A 295 12.97 6.48 -9.14
C ALA A 295 12.93 5.58 -10.39
N GLU A 296 13.21 4.29 -10.20
CA GLU A 296 13.01 3.26 -11.21
C GLU A 296 11.50 2.95 -11.33
N GLU A 297 11.00 2.97 -12.57
CA GLU A 297 9.62 2.66 -12.90
C GLU A 297 9.46 1.18 -13.24
N ARG A 298 8.37 0.56 -12.77
CA ARG A 298 8.02 -0.83 -13.07
C ARG A 298 6.51 -1.00 -13.24
N ILE A 299 6.11 -2.02 -13.99
CA ILE A 299 4.71 -2.42 -14.09
C ILE A 299 4.33 -3.28 -12.88
N ILE A 300 3.16 -3.00 -12.31
CA ILE A 300 2.51 -3.78 -11.25
C ILE A 300 1.26 -4.41 -11.86
N ASN A 301 1.26 -5.75 -11.98
CA ASN A 301 0.17 -6.50 -12.59
C ASN A 301 -0.70 -7.19 -11.54
N TYR A 302 -1.99 -6.92 -11.56
CA TYR A 302 -2.96 -7.66 -10.76
C TYR A 302 -3.63 -8.72 -11.61
N TYR A 303 -3.84 -9.89 -11.05
CA TYR A 303 -4.47 -11.01 -11.71
C TYR A 303 -5.71 -11.44 -10.93
N ARG A 304 -6.73 -11.95 -11.63
CA ARG A 304 -7.89 -12.59 -11.02
C ARG A 304 -8.07 -13.98 -11.59
N TYR A 305 -8.15 -14.96 -10.71
CA TYR A 305 -8.46 -16.35 -11.06
C TYR A 305 -9.89 -16.65 -10.64
N ASP A 306 -10.76 -16.95 -11.61
CA ASP A 306 -12.14 -17.33 -11.38
C ASP A 306 -12.20 -18.81 -10.99
N LEU A 307 -12.73 -19.10 -9.80
CA LEU A 307 -12.73 -20.46 -9.25
C LEU A 307 -13.77 -21.37 -9.89
N LYS A 308 -14.83 -20.81 -10.49
CA LYS A 308 -15.86 -21.57 -11.19
C LYS A 308 -15.43 -21.91 -12.62
N LYS A 309 -14.78 -20.97 -13.30
CA LYS A 309 -14.26 -21.14 -14.67
C LYS A 309 -12.87 -21.76 -14.72
N GLU A 310 -12.23 -21.87 -13.56
CA GLU A 310 -10.87 -22.41 -13.38
C GLU A 310 -9.80 -21.76 -14.27
N LYS A 311 -9.94 -20.45 -14.50
CA LYS A 311 -9.02 -19.71 -15.37
C LYS A 311 -8.76 -18.29 -14.87
N PHE A 312 -7.62 -17.74 -15.31
CA PHE A 312 -7.35 -16.32 -15.17
C PHE A 312 -8.28 -15.51 -16.07
N LEU A 313 -8.78 -14.41 -15.54
CA LEU A 313 -9.64 -13.47 -16.25
C LEU A 313 -8.79 -12.37 -16.87
N ALA A 314 -9.05 -12.06 -18.13
CA ALA A 314 -8.60 -10.81 -18.74
C ALA A 314 -9.39 -9.63 -18.17
N GLY A 315 -8.71 -8.49 -18.02
CA GLY A 315 -9.32 -7.26 -17.52
C GLY A 315 -10.47 -6.76 -18.39
N ALA A 316 -11.54 -6.28 -17.74
CA ALA A 316 -12.52 -5.41 -18.39
C ALA A 316 -12.09 -3.95 -18.19
N LYS A 317 -12.36 -3.06 -19.15
CA LYS A 317 -12.12 -1.61 -19.01
C LYS A 317 -12.79 -1.12 -17.71
N ASN A 318 -12.02 -0.46 -16.85
CA ASN A 318 -12.41 -0.08 -15.49
C ASN A 318 -13.77 0.66 -15.46
N GLY A 319 -14.76 0.09 -14.76
CA GLY A 319 -16.06 0.72 -14.47
C GLY A 319 -16.06 1.68 -13.26
N ALA A 320 -14.89 2.17 -12.84
CA ALA A 320 -14.72 2.94 -11.60
C ALA A 320 -15.37 4.35 -11.63
N GLY A 321 -15.97 4.76 -12.74
CA GLY A 321 -16.56 6.08 -12.92
C GLY A 321 -17.97 6.27 -12.36
N PHE A 322 -18.67 5.22 -11.94
CA PHE A 322 -20.13 5.30 -11.76
C PHE A 322 -20.58 6.25 -10.61
N PHE A 323 -19.75 6.45 -9.58
CA PHE A 323 -20.13 7.24 -8.40
C PHE A 323 -19.29 8.51 -8.18
N HIS A 324 -18.38 8.84 -9.09
CA HIS A 324 -17.48 9.99 -8.91
C HIS A 324 -18.26 11.29 -8.66
N GLY A 325 -19.29 11.57 -9.48
CA GLY A 325 -20.10 12.78 -9.37
C GLY A 325 -21.00 12.87 -8.12
N VAL A 326 -21.30 11.73 -7.50
CA VAL A 326 -22.10 11.66 -6.25
C VAL A 326 -21.20 11.95 -5.06
N PHE A 327 -20.08 11.23 -4.94
CA PHE A 327 -19.19 11.37 -3.80
C PHE A 327 -18.42 12.69 -3.77
N SER A 328 -18.17 13.31 -4.93
CA SER A 328 -17.46 14.60 -4.99
C SER A 328 -18.28 15.77 -4.45
N ARG A 329 -19.61 15.68 -4.53
CA ARG A 329 -20.54 16.70 -4.02
C ARG A 329 -21.02 16.42 -2.59
N MET A 330 -20.86 15.19 -2.11
CA MET A 330 -21.30 14.77 -0.79
C MET A 330 -20.54 15.52 0.34
N PRO A 331 -21.25 15.99 1.39
CA PRO A 331 -20.60 16.52 2.60
C PRO A 331 -19.65 15.49 3.24
N ILE A 332 -18.52 15.96 3.76
CA ILE A 332 -17.48 15.09 4.34
C ILE A 332 -18.02 14.16 5.44
N PRO A 333 -18.91 14.59 6.37
CA PRO A 333 -19.46 13.69 7.38
C PRO A 333 -20.20 12.48 6.78
N LEU A 334 -21.03 12.70 5.76
CA LEU A 334 -21.75 11.62 5.07
C LEU A 334 -20.78 10.74 4.28
N LEU A 335 -19.77 11.35 3.65
CA LEU A 335 -18.74 10.62 2.91
C LEU A 335 -17.92 9.70 3.82
N ARG A 336 -17.65 10.11 5.07
CA ARG A 336 -17.01 9.28 6.10
C ARG A 336 -17.89 8.10 6.50
N ILE A 337 -19.20 8.29 6.66
CA ILE A 337 -20.16 7.20 6.92
C ILE A 337 -20.17 6.21 5.76
N ALA A 338 -20.24 6.71 4.52
CA ALA A 338 -20.18 5.86 3.32
C ALA A 338 -18.90 5.00 3.30
N GLY A 339 -17.74 5.60 3.63
CA GLY A 339 -16.48 4.86 3.79
C GLY A 339 -16.55 3.80 4.89
N ALA A 340 -17.02 4.16 6.09
CA ALA A 340 -17.16 3.24 7.22
C ALA A 340 -17.96 1.98 6.85
N LEU A 341 -19.03 2.14 6.07
CA LEU A 341 -19.86 1.04 5.63
C LEU A 341 -19.26 0.28 4.44
N SER A 342 -18.64 0.97 3.48
CA SER A 342 -18.21 0.34 2.23
C SER A 342 -16.92 -0.46 2.37
N TYR A 343 -15.94 0.02 3.15
CA TYR A 343 -14.56 -0.49 3.06
C TYR A 343 -14.41 -1.97 3.41
N ARG A 344 -15.27 -2.52 4.29
CA ARG A 344 -15.36 -3.97 4.57
C ARG A 344 -15.75 -4.82 3.36
N HIS A 345 -16.33 -4.23 2.32
CA HIS A 345 -16.87 -4.95 1.16
C HIS A 345 -16.00 -4.86 -0.09
N VAL A 346 -14.97 -3.99 -0.11
CA VAL A 346 -14.19 -3.64 -1.32
C VAL A 346 -12.76 -4.17 -1.31
N GLY A 347 -12.36 -4.91 -0.26
CA GLY A 347 -11.02 -5.46 -0.12
C GLY A 347 -10.53 -6.23 -1.32
#